data_AF-A0A3C0R1J0-F1
#
_entry.id   AF-A0A3C0R1J0-F1
#
_cell.length_a   1.000
_cell.length_b   1.000
_cell.length_c   1.000
_cell.angle_alpha   90.00
_cell.angle_beta   90.00
_cell.angle_gamma   90.00
#
_symmetry.space_group_name_H-M   'P 1'
#
loop_
_entity.id
_entity.type
_entity.pdbx_description
1 polymer ?
#
loop_
_entity_poly.entity_id
_entity_poly.type
_entity_poly.pdbx_seq_one_letter_code
_entity_poly.pdbx_strand_id
1 'polypeptide(L)'
;RATAQDFELRDLDLTNWDCLTKLEGSAKTQDGKERNRQKNRSAADLSGRNIVSLDTAAFLKRVGEYDQNIQAKRRRDLVPGQKEQVEGFEKEIVSLTGWLVLAYQGVPESANCRSEQFLDWHLELLEEAADHPPQIGDPTPIICEITPRTQSLLYRANIRIQNLAAFVRLPDNSTKATGGKAHKIRATGYLMWDDEHNAAADVGTTIQWFSPNGYHHPWRSTAWEIHPVMQIEDLRNKVMALMLPALGDAAGQPATVRLRVQPSARKSWERQKFISSFSVS
;
A
#
# COMPACT_ATOMS: atom_id res chain seq x y z
N ARG A 1 14.56 27.48 0.08
CA ARG A 1 14.13 26.86 -1.20
C ARG A 1 13.15 25.76 -0.82
N ALA A 2 11.85 25.93 -1.08
CA ALA A 2 10.88 24.87 -0.88
C ALA A 2 11.11 23.83 -2.00
N THR A 3 11.78 22.73 -1.68
CA THR A 3 11.72 21.53 -2.50
C THR A 3 10.27 21.07 -2.49
N ALA A 4 9.65 20.91 -3.67
CA ALA A 4 8.40 20.18 -3.77
C ALA A 4 8.63 18.82 -3.09
N GLN A 5 8.02 18.61 -1.93
CA GLN A 5 8.12 17.35 -1.22
C GLN A 5 7.45 16.30 -2.10
N ASP A 6 8.23 15.32 -2.52
CA ASP A 6 7.73 14.21 -3.32
C ASP A 6 7.03 13.24 -2.38
N PHE A 7 5.70 13.30 -2.34
CA PHE A 7 4.85 12.42 -1.52
C PHE A 7 4.68 11.07 -2.21
N GLU A 8 5.78 10.44 -2.58
CA GLU A 8 5.79 9.21 -3.38
C GLU A 8 6.93 8.27 -2.98
N LEU A 9 6.77 6.98 -3.31
CA LEU A 9 7.87 6.02 -3.26
C LEU A 9 8.97 6.45 -4.21
N ARG A 10 10.20 6.05 -3.89
CA ARG A 10 11.39 6.39 -4.67
C ARG A 10 12.10 5.13 -5.11
N ASP A 11 12.80 5.19 -6.24
CA ASP A 11 13.88 4.24 -6.53
C ASP A 11 15.07 4.58 -5.62
N LEU A 12 14.97 4.17 -4.36
CA LEU A 12 15.89 4.56 -3.31
C LEU A 12 17.23 3.84 -3.49
N ASP A 13 18.30 4.63 -3.59
CA ASP A 13 19.67 4.12 -3.53
C ASP A 13 20.11 3.97 -2.06
N LEU A 14 20.35 2.73 -1.65
CA LEU A 14 20.75 2.39 -0.29
C LEU A 14 22.27 2.35 -0.10
N THR A 15 23.08 2.61 -1.14
CA THR A 15 24.53 2.39 -1.13
C THR A 15 25.25 3.17 -0.02
N ASN A 16 24.78 4.38 0.29
CA ASN A 16 25.37 5.25 1.32
C ASN A 16 24.62 5.21 2.66
N TRP A 17 23.72 4.23 2.85
CA TRP A 17 22.99 4.12 4.10
C TRP A 17 23.77 3.29 5.13
N ASP A 18 24.37 3.96 6.11
CA ASP A 18 25.15 3.33 7.19
C ASP A 18 24.37 2.31 8.05
N CYS A 19 23.04 2.29 7.95
CA CYS A 19 22.17 1.32 8.63
C CYS A 19 21.89 0.06 7.79
N LEU A 20 22.29 0.03 6.51
CA LEU A 20 21.94 -1.07 5.59
C LEU A 20 22.37 -2.44 6.11
N THR A 21 23.52 -2.54 6.78
CA THR A 21 24.02 -3.81 7.35
C THR A 21 23.63 -4.01 8.82
N LYS A 22 22.92 -3.07 9.44
CA LYS A 22 22.55 -3.09 10.86
C LYS A 22 21.07 -3.43 11.03
N LEU A 23 20.73 -4.72 11.00
CA LEU A 23 19.33 -5.15 11.16
C LEU A 23 18.70 -4.71 12.49
N GLU A 24 19.50 -4.62 13.56
CA GLU A 24 19.06 -4.09 14.86
C GLU A 24 18.91 -2.56 14.90
N GLY A 25 19.33 -1.86 13.84
CA GLY A 25 19.39 -0.42 13.79
C GLY A 25 20.26 0.18 14.90
N SER A 26 19.75 1.22 15.54
CA SER A 26 20.37 1.90 16.69
C SER A 26 19.67 1.60 18.03
N ALA A 27 18.89 0.51 18.11
CA ALA A 27 18.22 0.12 19.35
C ALA A 27 19.22 -0.13 20.49
N LYS A 28 18.88 0.39 21.67
CA LYS A 28 19.70 0.28 22.89
C LYS A 28 19.30 -0.88 23.79
N THR A 29 18.06 -1.35 23.68
CA THR A 29 17.50 -2.41 24.52
C THR A 29 17.36 -3.72 23.72
N GLN A 30 17.37 -4.86 24.41
CA GLN A 30 17.32 -6.16 23.76
C GLN A 30 16.00 -6.41 23.00
N ASP A 31 14.88 -6.01 23.60
CA ASP A 31 13.55 -6.02 22.97
C ASP A 31 13.48 -5.09 21.75
N GLY A 32 14.08 -3.90 21.83
CA GLY A 32 14.18 -2.99 20.69
C GLY A 32 15.00 -3.58 19.54
N LYS A 33 16.11 -4.26 19.85
CA LYS A 33 16.92 -4.97 18.85
C LYS A 33 16.16 -6.11 18.20
N GLU A 34 15.43 -6.89 18.99
CA GLU A 34 14.54 -7.97 18.53
C GLU A 34 13.49 -7.45 17.55
N ARG A 35 12.77 -6.38 17.93
CA ARG A 35 11.77 -5.74 17.08
C ARG A 35 12.39 -5.16 15.79
N ASN A 36 13.50 -4.42 15.91
CA ASN A 36 14.16 -3.82 14.75
C ASN A 36 14.63 -4.86 13.74
N ARG A 37 15.08 -6.05 14.17
CA ARG A 37 15.42 -7.15 13.25
C ARG A 37 14.22 -7.59 12.42
N GLN A 38 13.01 -7.53 12.95
CA GLN A 38 11.78 -7.84 12.22
C GLN A 38 11.41 -6.72 11.25
N LYS A 39 11.52 -5.45 11.67
CA LYS A 39 11.31 -4.29 10.80
C LYS A 39 12.25 -4.32 9.59
N ASN A 40 13.54 -4.54 9.83
CA ASN A 40 14.60 -4.49 8.82
C ASN A 40 14.76 -5.74 7.95
N ARG A 41 13.78 -6.63 7.89
CA ARG A 41 13.88 -7.81 7.01
C ARG A 41 13.95 -7.39 5.54
N SER A 42 14.63 -8.20 4.74
CA SER A 42 14.60 -8.05 3.28
C SER A 42 13.31 -8.65 2.71
N ALA A 43 12.91 -8.21 1.52
CA ALA A 43 11.86 -8.87 0.76
C ALA A 43 12.19 -10.36 0.56
N ALA A 44 11.20 -11.23 0.77
CA ALA A 44 11.31 -12.65 0.44
C ALA A 44 10.96 -12.90 -1.02
N ASP A 45 11.50 -13.97 -1.60
CA ASP A 45 10.97 -14.51 -2.85
C ASP A 45 9.60 -15.14 -2.60
N LEU A 46 8.58 -14.62 -3.26
CA LEU A 46 7.19 -15.05 -3.14
C LEU A 46 6.82 -16.18 -4.12
N SER A 47 7.72 -16.51 -5.05
CA SER A 47 7.47 -17.49 -6.12
C SER A 47 7.13 -18.87 -5.55
N GLY A 48 6.01 -19.44 -5.99
CA GLY A 48 5.56 -20.78 -5.58
C GLY A 48 5.09 -20.88 -4.12
N ARG A 49 5.02 -19.78 -3.37
CA ARG A 49 4.49 -19.78 -2.00
C ARG A 49 2.96 -19.74 -2.01
N ASN A 50 2.35 -20.57 -1.17
CA ASN A 50 0.93 -20.41 -0.82
C ASN A 50 0.81 -19.37 0.30
N ILE A 51 0.45 -18.14 -0.06
CA ILE A 51 0.35 -17.01 0.87
C ILE A 51 -1.09 -16.91 1.36
N VAL A 52 -1.27 -16.95 2.68
CA VAL A 52 -2.59 -16.76 3.29
C VAL A 52 -3.03 -15.33 3.04
N SER A 53 -4.18 -15.16 2.37
CA SER A 53 -4.81 -13.86 2.15
C SER A 53 -5.94 -13.65 3.16
N LEU A 54 -5.90 -12.52 3.84
CA LEU A 54 -6.84 -12.10 4.87
C LEU A 54 -7.46 -10.76 4.45
N ASP A 55 -8.74 -10.56 4.72
CA ASP A 55 -9.32 -9.21 4.80
C ASP A 55 -9.08 -8.64 6.22
N THR A 56 -9.51 -7.41 6.45
CA THR A 56 -9.33 -6.73 7.74
C THR A 56 -9.96 -7.51 8.90
N ALA A 57 -11.18 -8.03 8.72
CA ALA A 57 -11.88 -8.79 9.76
C ALA A 57 -11.18 -10.12 10.08
N ALA A 58 -10.77 -10.87 9.06
CA ALA A 58 -10.04 -12.13 9.23
C ALA A 58 -8.64 -11.90 9.84
N PHE A 59 -7.97 -10.80 9.49
CA PHE A 59 -6.70 -10.41 10.10
C PHE A 59 -6.86 -10.12 11.59
N LEU A 60 -7.81 -9.25 11.96
CA LEU A 60 -8.09 -8.90 13.36
C LEU A 60 -8.52 -10.12 14.17
N LYS A 61 -9.31 -11.02 13.58
CA LYS A 61 -9.66 -12.29 14.23
C LYS A 61 -8.42 -13.15 14.49
N ARG A 62 -7.54 -13.30 13.48
CA ARG A 62 -6.31 -14.11 13.57
C ARG A 62 -5.40 -13.63 14.70
N VAL A 63 -5.15 -12.33 14.77
CA VAL A 63 -4.23 -11.77 15.78
C VAL A 63 -4.91 -11.56 17.13
N GLY A 64 -6.23 -11.37 17.17
CA GLY A 64 -6.99 -11.13 18.39
C GLY A 64 -6.95 -12.29 19.39
N GLU A 65 -6.91 -13.54 18.92
CA GLU A 65 -6.68 -14.71 19.79
C GLU A 65 -5.33 -14.63 20.50
N TYR A 66 -4.31 -14.12 19.81
CA TYR A 66 -2.98 -13.95 20.38
C TYR A 66 -2.90 -12.73 21.30
N ASP A 67 -3.49 -11.59 20.90
CA ASP A 67 -3.52 -10.36 21.71
C ASP A 67 -4.17 -10.60 23.08
N GLN A 68 -5.15 -11.50 23.17
CA GLN A 68 -5.72 -11.93 24.46
C GLN A 68 -4.71 -12.68 25.35
N ASN A 69 -3.82 -13.47 24.75
CA ASN A 69 -2.80 -14.25 25.48
C ASN A 69 -1.64 -13.37 25.97
N ILE A 70 -1.18 -12.41 25.17
CA ILE A 70 -0.08 -11.52 25.55
C ILE A 70 -0.53 -10.27 26.31
N GLN A 71 -1.78 -9.84 26.13
CA GLN A 71 -2.32 -8.60 26.70
C GLN A 71 -1.45 -7.39 26.30
N ALA A 72 -1.46 -6.32 27.11
CA ALA A 72 -0.64 -5.12 26.91
C ALA A 72 0.86 -5.30 27.28
N LYS A 73 1.38 -6.54 27.26
CA LYS A 73 2.80 -6.81 27.53
C LYS A 73 3.69 -6.31 26.40
N ARG A 74 4.97 -6.14 26.72
CA ARG A 74 6.06 -5.92 25.76
C ARG A 74 6.90 -7.19 25.61
N ARG A 75 7.75 -7.27 24.60
CA ARG A 75 8.65 -8.42 24.34
C ARG A 75 9.48 -8.80 25.56
N ARG A 76 9.99 -7.81 26.29
CA ARG A 76 10.78 -8.02 27.52
C ARG A 76 10.01 -8.70 28.65
N ASP A 77 8.68 -8.64 28.60
CA ASP A 77 7.77 -9.16 29.65
C ASP A 77 7.15 -10.52 29.25
N LEU A 78 7.50 -11.05 28.08
CA LEU A 78 7.01 -12.33 27.60
C LEU A 78 7.74 -13.51 28.26
N VAL A 79 6.97 -14.54 28.64
CA VAL A 79 7.53 -15.83 29.04
C VAL A 79 7.95 -16.64 27.81
N PRO A 80 8.82 -17.67 27.93
CA PRO A 80 9.37 -18.39 26.79
C PRO A 80 8.32 -18.91 25.79
N GLY A 81 7.22 -19.50 26.25
CA GLY A 81 6.16 -19.98 25.37
C GLY A 81 5.42 -18.87 24.62
N GLN A 82 5.25 -17.69 25.23
CA GLN A 82 4.68 -16.53 24.53
C GLN A 82 5.65 -16.00 23.48
N LYS A 83 6.95 -15.96 23.79
CA LYS A 83 8.01 -15.53 22.86
C LYS A 83 8.09 -16.43 21.64
N GLU A 84 8.07 -17.75 21.83
CA GLU A 84 8.06 -18.73 20.74
C GLU A 84 6.85 -18.55 19.81
N GLN A 85 5.68 -18.25 20.38
CA GLN A 85 4.48 -17.94 19.59
C GLN A 85 4.63 -16.66 18.77
N VAL A 86 5.13 -15.55 19.35
CA VAL A 86 5.43 -14.32 18.57
C VAL A 86 6.37 -14.68 17.43
N GLU A 87 7.49 -15.34 17.72
CA GLU A 87 8.49 -15.70 16.72
C GLU A 87 7.92 -16.61 15.61
N GLY A 88 6.93 -17.45 15.94
CA GLY A 88 6.17 -18.24 14.97
C GLY A 88 5.36 -17.35 14.03
N PHE A 89 4.52 -16.48 14.58
CA PHE A 89 3.72 -15.52 13.80
C PHE A 89 4.58 -14.61 12.96
N GLU A 90 5.67 -14.09 13.52
CA GLU A 90 6.53 -13.16 12.79
C GLU A 90 7.23 -13.80 11.60
N LYS A 91 7.44 -15.12 11.57
CA LYS A 91 7.98 -15.80 10.38
C LYS A 91 6.98 -15.88 9.23
N GLU A 92 5.70 -15.67 9.49
CA GLU A 92 4.66 -15.79 8.48
C GLU A 92 4.71 -14.64 7.47
N ILE A 93 4.49 -14.98 6.22
CA ILE A 93 4.18 -14.03 5.16
C ILE A 93 2.70 -14.17 4.85
N VAL A 94 1.97 -13.07 4.97
CA VAL A 94 0.53 -13.01 4.74
C VAL A 94 0.20 -11.84 3.80
N SER A 95 -0.97 -11.89 3.20
CA SER A 95 -1.53 -10.78 2.44
C SER A 95 -2.72 -10.19 3.19
N LEU A 96 -2.72 -8.89 3.42
CA LEU A 96 -3.84 -8.14 3.97
C LEU A 96 -4.55 -7.36 2.85
N THR A 97 -5.87 -7.54 2.74
CA THR A 97 -6.72 -6.78 1.83
C THR A 97 -7.50 -5.71 2.59
N GLY A 98 -7.40 -4.46 2.15
CA GLY A 98 -8.09 -3.31 2.75
C GLY A 98 -8.07 -2.10 1.81
N TRP A 99 -8.80 -1.05 2.17
CA TRP A 99 -8.78 0.23 1.45
C TRP A 99 -7.67 1.11 1.98
N LEU A 100 -6.76 1.54 1.09
CA LEU A 100 -5.71 2.49 1.45
C LEU A 100 -6.30 3.90 1.51
N VAL A 101 -6.59 4.39 2.71
CA VAL A 101 -7.20 5.70 2.91
C VAL A 101 -6.13 6.78 3.09
N LEU A 102 -5.19 6.56 4.01
CA LEU A 102 -4.12 7.50 4.32
C LEU A 102 -2.76 6.82 4.18
N ALA A 103 -1.78 7.53 3.64
CA ALA A 103 -0.40 7.09 3.60
C ALA A 103 0.55 8.24 3.93
N TYR A 104 1.68 7.95 4.57
CA TYR A 104 2.65 8.97 4.93
C TYR A 104 4.02 8.39 5.24
N GLN A 105 5.06 9.23 5.12
CA GLN A 105 6.38 8.88 5.64
C GLN A 105 6.38 9.00 7.16
N GLY A 106 6.92 7.99 7.82
CA GLY A 106 7.12 7.98 9.26
C GLY A 106 8.18 8.99 9.70
N VAL A 107 8.54 8.90 10.97
CA VAL A 107 9.58 9.74 11.57
C VAL A 107 10.89 8.97 11.74
N PRO A 108 12.03 9.64 11.98
CA PRO A 108 13.29 8.96 12.24
C PRO A 108 13.19 7.97 13.42
N GLU A 109 13.28 6.68 13.12
CA GLU A 109 13.14 5.61 14.10
C GLU A 109 14.42 4.79 14.30
N SER A 110 14.46 4.03 15.39
CA SER A 110 15.68 3.31 15.74
C SER A 110 16.03 2.20 14.74
N ALA A 111 15.06 1.55 14.08
CA ALA A 111 15.37 0.50 13.10
C ALA A 111 16.13 1.07 11.91
N ASN A 112 15.80 2.29 11.51
CA ASN A 112 16.50 3.01 10.44
C ASN A 112 17.69 3.86 10.91
N CYS A 113 18.23 3.55 12.10
CA CYS A 113 19.32 4.29 12.74
C CYS A 113 19.04 5.78 12.93
N ARG A 114 17.76 6.17 13.06
CA ARG A 114 17.27 7.56 13.15
C ARG A 114 17.66 8.40 11.93
N SER A 115 17.71 7.80 10.75
CA SER A 115 17.90 8.54 9.51
C SER A 115 16.72 9.46 9.23
N GLU A 116 17.00 10.67 8.75
CA GLU A 116 15.99 11.59 8.20
C GLU A 116 15.68 11.34 6.71
N GLN A 117 16.49 10.50 6.05
CA GLN A 117 16.40 10.26 4.60
C GLN A 117 15.78 8.89 4.27
N PHE A 118 16.07 7.90 5.11
CA PHE A 118 15.63 6.51 4.99
C PHE A 118 14.52 6.28 6.02
N LEU A 119 13.30 6.71 5.66
CA LEU A 119 12.11 6.62 6.50
C LEU A 119 11.18 5.53 5.96
N ASP A 120 10.45 4.90 6.87
CA ASP A 120 9.38 3.99 6.50
C ASP A 120 8.18 4.76 5.95
N TRP A 121 7.37 4.12 5.13
CA TRP A 121 6.05 4.59 4.77
C TRP A 121 5.00 3.83 5.55
N HIS A 122 4.16 4.54 6.28
CA HIS A 122 2.96 3.99 6.92
C HIS A 122 1.79 4.04 5.93
N LEU A 123 1.07 2.94 5.85
CA LEU A 123 -0.13 2.76 5.06
C LEU A 123 -1.28 2.40 6.01
N GLU A 124 -2.30 3.25 6.07
CA GLU A 124 -3.47 3.03 6.92
C GLU A 124 -4.57 2.34 6.09
N LEU A 125 -4.74 1.04 6.33
CA LEU A 125 -5.73 0.20 5.64
C LEU A 125 -7.00 0.06 6.50
N LEU A 126 -8.16 0.36 5.90
CA LEU A 126 -9.47 0.19 6.52
C LEU A 126 -10.31 -0.87 5.82
N GLU A 127 -11.34 -1.36 6.51
CA GLU A 127 -12.30 -2.33 5.97
C GLU A 127 -13.12 -1.74 4.82
N GLU A 128 -13.50 -0.47 4.99
CA GLU A 128 -14.26 0.32 4.04
C GLU A 128 -13.46 1.52 3.54
N ALA A 129 -13.82 2.02 2.36
CA ALA A 129 -13.24 3.25 1.84
C ALA A 129 -13.74 4.46 2.66
N ALA A 130 -12.89 5.47 2.79
CA ALA A 130 -13.29 6.80 3.27
C ALA A 130 -13.05 7.85 2.19
N ASP A 131 -13.93 8.85 2.14
CA ASP A 131 -13.83 10.02 1.25
C ASP A 131 -13.43 11.30 2.00
N HIS A 132 -13.08 11.17 3.27
CA HIS A 132 -12.56 12.21 4.15
C HIS A 132 -11.26 11.75 4.83
N PRO A 133 -10.40 12.68 5.27
CA PRO A 133 -9.27 12.33 6.14
C PRO A 133 -9.79 11.75 7.47
N PRO A 134 -8.94 11.09 8.28
CA PRO A 134 -9.34 10.54 9.57
C PRO A 134 -10.06 11.58 10.46
N GLN A 135 -11.14 11.15 11.11
CA GLN A 135 -11.98 11.95 12.01
C GLN A 135 -12.32 11.18 13.27
N ILE A 136 -12.75 11.91 14.31
CA ILE A 136 -13.28 11.29 15.53
C ILE A 136 -14.54 10.50 15.19
N GLY A 137 -14.62 9.26 15.65
CA GLY A 137 -15.70 8.32 15.35
C GLY A 137 -15.39 7.35 14.21
N ASP A 138 -14.33 7.59 13.43
CA ASP A 138 -13.92 6.65 12.38
C ASP A 138 -13.34 5.36 12.98
N PRO A 139 -13.47 4.22 12.27
CA PRO A 139 -12.69 3.04 12.61
C PRO A 139 -11.20 3.32 12.50
N THR A 140 -10.42 2.71 13.37
CA THR A 140 -8.96 2.78 13.32
C THR A 140 -8.40 1.84 12.23
N PRO A 141 -7.27 2.21 11.60
CA PRO A 141 -6.69 1.39 10.54
C PRO A 141 -5.92 0.18 11.07
N ILE A 142 -5.68 -0.80 10.21
CA ILE A 142 -4.55 -1.73 10.35
C ILE A 142 -3.36 -1.09 9.63
N ILE A 143 -2.20 -1.11 10.27
CA ILE A 143 -0.98 -0.50 9.72
C ILE A 143 -0.23 -1.51 8.87
N CYS A 144 0.22 -1.06 7.70
CA CYS A 144 1.23 -1.73 6.90
C CYS A 144 2.40 -0.75 6.70
N GLU A 145 3.64 -1.23 6.77
CA GLU A 145 4.82 -0.38 6.61
C GLU A 145 5.73 -0.84 5.48
N ILE A 146 6.08 0.08 4.57
CA ILE A 146 7.13 -0.13 3.55
C ILE A 146 8.42 0.44 4.12
N THR A 147 9.48 -0.35 4.18
CA THR A 147 10.77 0.12 4.68
C THR A 147 11.67 0.59 3.54
N PRO A 148 12.76 1.33 3.83
CA PRO A 148 13.79 1.65 2.84
C PRO A 148 14.27 0.41 2.06
N ARG A 149 14.28 -0.78 2.67
CA ARG A 149 14.74 -2.04 2.05
C ARG A 149 13.79 -2.60 0.99
N THR A 150 12.50 -2.27 1.06
CA THR A 150 11.49 -2.77 0.12
C THR A 150 10.91 -1.67 -0.77
N GLN A 151 11.17 -0.40 -0.48
CA GLN A 151 10.63 0.73 -1.23
C GLN A 151 10.97 0.68 -2.72
N SER A 152 12.25 0.49 -3.07
CA SER A 152 12.68 0.48 -4.49
C SER A 152 12.06 -0.67 -5.28
N LEU A 153 11.84 -1.82 -4.62
CA LEU A 153 11.13 -2.96 -5.23
C LEU A 153 9.71 -2.56 -5.63
N LEU A 154 8.95 -1.94 -4.72
CA LEU A 154 7.59 -1.50 -4.98
C LEU A 154 7.53 -0.35 -6.00
N TYR A 155 8.46 0.60 -5.91
CA TYR A 155 8.57 1.68 -6.88
C TYR A 155 8.78 1.15 -8.31
N ARG A 156 9.70 0.19 -8.48
CA ARG A 156 9.99 -0.46 -9.77
C ARG A 156 8.85 -1.35 -10.27
N ALA A 157 8.03 -1.88 -9.36
CA ALA A 157 6.77 -2.55 -9.67
C ALA A 157 5.62 -1.56 -10.03
N ASN A 158 5.94 -0.28 -10.25
CA ASN A 158 5.01 0.78 -10.61
C ASN A 158 3.92 1.06 -9.56
N ILE A 159 4.20 0.77 -8.29
CA ILE A 159 3.34 1.17 -7.17
C ILE A 159 3.53 2.67 -6.90
N ARG A 160 2.42 3.40 -6.83
CA ARG A 160 2.38 4.85 -6.62
C ARG A 160 1.39 5.19 -5.52
N ILE A 161 1.86 5.70 -4.39
CA ILE A 161 1.03 6.05 -3.25
C ILE A 161 -0.03 7.08 -3.62
N GLN A 162 0.33 8.10 -4.41
CA GLN A 162 -0.64 9.13 -4.80
C GLN A 162 -1.78 8.59 -5.66
N ASN A 163 -1.54 7.49 -6.38
CA ASN A 163 -2.58 6.82 -7.14
C ASN A 163 -3.44 5.93 -6.26
N LEU A 164 -2.93 5.36 -5.17
CA LEU A 164 -3.62 4.34 -4.38
C LEU A 164 -4.34 4.92 -3.15
N ALA A 165 -3.74 5.89 -2.47
CA ALA A 165 -4.30 6.51 -1.27
C ALA A 165 -5.27 7.64 -1.63
N ALA A 166 -6.33 7.81 -0.82
CA ALA A 166 -7.19 9.00 -0.93
C ALA A 166 -6.51 10.25 -0.38
N PHE A 167 -5.70 10.07 0.67
CA PHE A 167 -5.04 11.15 1.40
C PHE A 167 -3.58 10.82 1.66
N VAL A 168 -2.77 11.87 1.81
CA VAL A 168 -1.43 11.80 2.36
C VAL A 168 -1.28 12.70 3.57
N ARG A 169 -0.56 12.26 4.60
CA ARG A 169 -0.16 13.11 5.73
C ARG A 169 1.15 13.80 5.38
N LEU A 170 1.19 15.12 5.56
CA LEU A 170 2.35 15.96 5.30
C LEU A 170 3.28 15.97 6.53
N PRO A 171 4.55 16.39 6.40
CA PRO A 171 5.48 16.45 7.53
C PRO A 171 5.07 17.39 8.67
N ASP A 172 4.18 18.35 8.41
CA ASP A 172 3.55 19.20 9.45
C ASP A 172 2.31 18.54 10.11
N ASN A 173 2.09 17.25 9.82
CA ASN A 173 0.95 16.42 10.19
C ASN A 173 -0.41 16.87 9.65
N SER A 174 -0.46 17.88 8.78
CA SER A 174 -1.68 18.19 8.05
C SER A 174 -1.99 17.10 7.02
N THR A 175 -3.26 16.95 6.65
CA THR A 175 -3.69 15.95 5.66
C THR A 175 -4.04 16.63 4.36
N LYS A 176 -3.63 16.03 3.24
CA LYS A 176 -3.87 16.52 1.88
C LYS A 176 -4.51 15.42 1.04
N ALA A 177 -5.57 15.75 0.31
CA ALA A 177 -6.15 14.84 -0.68
C ALA A 177 -5.18 14.61 -1.85
N THR A 178 -5.11 13.38 -2.35
CA THR A 178 -4.31 13.03 -3.54
C THR A 178 -5.00 13.42 -4.85
N GLY A 179 -6.30 13.71 -4.80
CA GLY A 179 -7.16 13.94 -5.98
C GLY A 179 -7.85 12.66 -6.48
N GLY A 180 -7.48 11.49 -5.96
CA GLY A 180 -8.11 10.20 -6.22
C GLY A 180 -9.02 9.73 -5.08
N LYS A 181 -9.70 8.59 -5.30
CA LYS A 181 -10.40 7.84 -4.25
C LYS A 181 -9.52 6.70 -3.76
N ALA A 182 -9.67 6.32 -2.49
CA ALA A 182 -8.99 5.17 -1.90
C ALA A 182 -9.10 3.93 -2.81
N HIS A 183 -8.00 3.22 -3.01
CA HIS A 183 -7.98 1.94 -3.71
C HIS A 183 -8.07 0.80 -2.71
N LYS A 184 -8.83 -0.24 -3.05
CA LYS A 184 -8.75 -1.52 -2.35
C LYS A 184 -7.50 -2.23 -2.84
N ILE A 185 -6.55 -2.42 -1.94
CA ILE A 185 -5.26 -3.04 -2.24
C ILE A 185 -5.11 -4.36 -1.49
N ARG A 186 -4.21 -5.21 -1.97
CA ARG A 186 -3.66 -6.33 -1.22
C ARG A 186 -2.20 -6.04 -0.93
N ALA A 187 -1.85 -5.85 0.34
CA ALA A 187 -0.48 -5.68 0.80
C ALA A 187 0.05 -7.03 1.31
N THR A 188 1.16 -7.51 0.73
CA THR A 188 1.83 -8.74 1.15
C THR A 188 3.15 -8.40 1.83
N GLY A 189 3.37 -8.97 2.99
CA GLY A 189 4.58 -8.78 3.76
C GLY A 189 4.66 -9.77 4.90
N TYR A 190 5.64 -9.58 5.77
CA TYR A 190 5.69 -10.36 6.98
C TYR A 190 4.69 -9.85 8.01
N LEU A 191 4.08 -10.77 8.74
CA LEU A 191 3.40 -10.41 9.98
C LEU A 191 4.47 -9.93 10.99
N MET A 192 4.16 -8.89 11.74
CA MET A 192 5.05 -8.34 12.75
C MET A 192 4.25 -7.79 13.93
N TRP A 193 4.77 -7.98 15.15
CA TRP A 193 4.18 -7.41 16.36
C TRP A 193 4.98 -6.19 16.83
N ASP A 194 4.39 -5.01 16.75
CA ASP A 194 5.00 -3.77 17.21
C ASP A 194 4.65 -3.50 18.68
N ASP A 195 5.36 -4.21 19.56
CA ASP A 195 5.14 -4.19 21.01
C ASP A 195 5.42 -2.84 21.68
N GLU A 196 6.08 -1.91 20.98
CA GLU A 196 6.28 -0.53 21.48
C GLU A 196 4.98 0.26 21.55
N HIS A 197 4.02 -0.07 20.67
CA HIS A 197 2.77 0.63 20.47
C HIS A 197 1.55 -0.25 20.78
N ASN A 198 1.61 -0.94 21.92
CA ASN A 198 0.54 -1.81 22.41
C ASN A 198 -0.25 -1.16 23.58
N ALA A 199 -0.12 0.15 23.78
CA ALA A 199 -0.86 0.85 24.83
C ALA A 199 -2.29 1.19 24.37
N ALA A 200 -3.20 1.42 25.32
CA ALA A 200 -4.58 1.77 25.03
C ALA A 200 -4.75 3.09 24.22
N ALA A 201 -3.74 3.96 24.25
CA ALA A 201 -3.71 5.18 23.43
C ALA A 201 -3.25 4.92 21.99
N ASP A 202 -2.64 3.77 21.71
CA ASP A 202 -2.20 3.35 20.38
C ASP A 202 -3.22 2.37 19.77
N VAL A 203 -3.78 1.45 20.57
CA VAL A 203 -4.63 0.35 20.10
C VAL A 203 -6.08 0.50 20.58
N GLY A 204 -7.03 0.47 19.66
CA GLY A 204 -8.48 0.40 19.92
C GLY A 204 -9.25 0.40 18.60
N THR A 205 -10.58 0.39 18.61
CA THR A 205 -11.37 0.17 17.37
C THR A 205 -11.86 1.43 16.67
N THR A 206 -11.81 2.57 17.35
CA THR A 206 -12.47 3.81 16.91
C THR A 206 -11.66 5.01 17.37
N ILE A 207 -11.43 5.96 16.48
CA ILE A 207 -10.73 7.22 16.80
C ILE A 207 -11.55 8.01 17.82
N GLN A 208 -10.91 8.38 18.92
CA GLN A 208 -11.53 9.09 20.04
C GLN A 208 -11.13 10.56 20.11
N TRP A 209 -9.87 10.87 19.81
CA TRP A 209 -9.34 12.23 19.91
C TRP A 209 -8.11 12.43 19.03
N PHE A 210 -7.72 13.70 18.85
CA PHE A 210 -6.48 14.09 18.17
C PHE A 210 -5.55 14.80 19.14
N SER A 211 -4.28 14.42 19.13
CA SER A 211 -3.24 15.12 19.86
C SER A 211 -3.00 16.52 19.28
N PRO A 212 -2.37 17.45 20.03
CA PRO A 212 -2.06 18.79 19.52
C PRO A 212 -1.19 18.80 18.26
N ASN A 213 -0.41 17.74 18.02
CA ASN A 213 0.39 17.56 16.81
C ASN A 213 -0.35 16.83 15.68
N GLY A 214 -1.66 16.58 15.79
CA GLY A 214 -2.52 16.08 14.71
C GLY A 214 -2.57 14.56 14.55
N TYR A 215 -2.02 13.78 15.48
CA TYR A 215 -2.15 12.32 15.48
C TYR A 215 -3.47 11.92 16.13
N HIS A 216 -4.18 10.99 15.51
CA HIS A 216 -5.39 10.45 16.09
C HIS A 216 -5.09 9.33 17.09
N HIS A 217 -5.97 9.16 18.06
CA HIS A 217 -5.87 8.18 19.12
C HIS A 217 -7.22 7.49 19.35
N PRO A 218 -7.27 6.15 19.42
CA PRO A 218 -6.19 5.21 19.14
C PRO A 218 -5.68 5.34 17.69
N TRP A 219 -4.41 4.99 17.49
CA TRP A 219 -3.74 5.12 16.20
C TRP A 219 -4.03 3.92 15.28
N ARG A 220 -4.24 2.73 15.85
CA ARG A 220 -4.35 1.48 15.10
C ARG A 220 -5.33 0.51 15.76
N SER A 221 -5.85 -0.43 14.97
CA SER A 221 -6.78 -1.46 15.43
C SER A 221 -6.12 -2.60 16.22
N THR A 222 -4.82 -2.80 16.04
CA THR A 222 -4.02 -3.82 16.71
C THR A 222 -2.54 -3.42 16.65
N ALA A 223 -1.72 -3.93 17.57
CA ALA A 223 -0.25 -3.79 17.53
C ALA A 223 0.40 -4.67 16.44
N TRP A 224 -0.37 -5.52 15.78
CA TRP A 224 0.10 -6.32 14.65
C TRP A 224 0.02 -5.57 13.32
N GLU A 225 1.06 -5.70 12.52
CA GLU A 225 1.22 -5.00 11.25
C GLU A 225 1.76 -5.93 10.16
N ILE A 226 1.62 -5.49 8.91
CA ILE A 226 2.39 -6.06 7.81
C ILE A 226 3.68 -5.24 7.65
N HIS A 227 4.80 -5.80 8.11
CA HIS A 227 6.09 -5.10 8.12
C HIS A 227 7.29 -6.07 7.97
N PRO A 228 8.14 -5.88 6.95
CA PRO A 228 7.98 -4.93 5.84
C PRO A 228 6.98 -5.46 4.80
N VAL A 229 6.23 -4.54 4.18
CA VAL A 229 5.50 -4.80 2.94
C VAL A 229 6.51 -4.99 1.81
N MET A 230 6.33 -6.05 1.02
CA MET A 230 7.21 -6.39 -0.10
C MET A 230 6.47 -6.53 -1.44
N GLN A 231 5.14 -6.58 -1.42
CA GLN A 231 4.32 -6.54 -2.63
C GLN A 231 3.01 -5.80 -2.33
N ILE A 232 2.53 -5.01 -3.29
CA ILE A 232 1.21 -4.38 -3.26
C ILE A 232 0.51 -4.70 -4.58
N GLU A 233 -0.74 -5.13 -4.51
CA GLU A 233 -1.61 -5.32 -5.67
C GLU A 233 -2.79 -4.34 -5.59
N ASP A 234 -3.02 -3.56 -6.65
CA ASP A 234 -4.25 -2.79 -6.82
C ASP A 234 -5.37 -3.70 -7.34
N LEU A 235 -6.38 -3.94 -6.52
CA LEU A 235 -7.46 -4.87 -6.86
C LEU A 235 -8.48 -4.27 -7.83
N ARG A 236 -8.48 -2.95 -8.08
CA ARG A 236 -9.35 -2.34 -9.09
C ARG A 236 -8.91 -2.70 -10.51
N ASN A 237 -7.60 -2.80 -10.73
CA ASN A 237 -7.04 -3.11 -12.05
C ASN A 237 -7.20 -4.58 -12.45
N LYS A 238 -7.39 -5.49 -11.48
CA LYS A 238 -7.72 -6.89 -11.76
C LYS A 238 -9.14 -7.05 -12.30
N VAL A 239 -10.09 -6.19 -11.90
CA VAL A 239 -11.47 -6.22 -12.41
C VAL A 239 -11.53 -5.82 -13.89
N MET A 240 -10.69 -4.86 -14.33
CA MET A 240 -10.63 -4.48 -15.75
C MET A 240 -9.97 -5.54 -16.62
N ALA A 241 -8.93 -6.23 -16.13
CA ALA A 241 -8.29 -7.32 -16.87
C ALA A 241 -9.21 -8.55 -17.08
N LEU A 242 -10.18 -8.77 -16.19
CA LEU A 242 -11.20 -9.82 -16.31
C LEU A 242 -12.44 -9.40 -17.11
N MET A 243 -12.62 -8.10 -17.40
CA MET A 243 -13.76 -7.59 -18.18
C MET A 243 -13.44 -7.32 -19.66
N LEU A 244 -12.18 -7.46 -20.08
CA LEU A 244 -11.84 -7.56 -21.49
C LEU A 244 -12.21 -8.98 -21.97
N PRO A 245 -13.14 -9.17 -22.92
CA PRO A 245 -13.23 -10.45 -23.58
C PRO A 245 -11.88 -10.73 -24.24
N ALA A 246 -11.38 -11.96 -24.06
CA ALA A 246 -10.29 -12.47 -24.86
C ALA A 246 -10.67 -12.29 -26.34
N LEU A 247 -10.12 -11.27 -26.98
CA LEU A 247 -10.01 -11.23 -28.43
C LEU A 247 -9.05 -12.35 -28.77
N GLY A 248 -9.65 -13.53 -28.98
CA GLY A 248 -8.95 -14.76 -29.26
C GLY A 248 -8.05 -14.61 -30.47
N ASP A 249 -6.88 -15.22 -30.35
CA ASP A 249 -6.03 -15.60 -31.47
C ASP A 249 -6.87 -16.27 -32.55
N ALA A 250 -6.99 -15.60 -33.69
CA ALA A 250 -7.29 -16.23 -34.96
C ALA A 250 -6.24 -15.79 -35.97
N ALA A 251 -5.10 -16.48 -35.95
CA ALA A 251 -4.22 -16.55 -37.09
C ALA A 251 -4.98 -17.23 -38.25
N GLY A 252 -5.38 -16.45 -39.24
CA GLY A 252 -6.05 -16.93 -40.45
C GLY A 252 -5.86 -15.93 -41.59
N GLN A 253 -5.02 -16.31 -42.54
CA GLN A 253 -4.60 -15.69 -43.81
C GLN A 253 -5.50 -14.61 -44.46
N PRO A 254 -4.93 -13.65 -45.21
CA PRO A 254 -5.69 -12.60 -45.89
C PRO A 254 -6.45 -13.16 -47.10
N ALA A 255 -7.77 -13.26 -46.99
CA ALA A 255 -8.63 -13.55 -48.12
C ALA A 255 -8.76 -12.31 -49.02
N THR A 256 -8.30 -12.45 -50.25
CA THR A 256 -8.41 -11.48 -51.34
C THR A 256 -9.88 -11.31 -51.74
N VAL A 257 -10.50 -10.17 -51.43
CA VAL A 257 -11.85 -9.86 -51.91
C VAL A 257 -11.78 -9.39 -53.37
N ARG A 258 -12.08 -10.31 -54.30
CA ARG A 258 -12.41 -9.96 -55.69
C ARG A 258 -13.81 -9.37 -55.74
N LEU A 259 -13.91 -8.05 -55.96
CA LEU A 259 -15.17 -7.40 -56.33
C LEU A 259 -15.58 -7.85 -57.74
N ARG A 260 -16.66 -8.65 -57.81
CA ARG A 260 -17.35 -8.98 -59.06
C ARG A 260 -18.40 -7.91 -59.32
N VAL A 261 -18.20 -7.15 -60.41
CA VAL A 261 -19.14 -6.19 -60.97
C VAL A 261 -20.36 -6.95 -61.52
N GLN A 262 -21.57 -6.51 -61.15
CA GLN A 262 -22.79 -6.78 -61.91
C GLN A 262 -23.32 -5.46 -62.51
N PRO A 263 -23.72 -5.43 -63.80
CA PRO A 263 -24.11 -4.20 -64.48
C PRO A 263 -25.62 -3.93 -64.49
N SER A 264 -25.90 -2.63 -64.56
CA SER A 264 -27.06 -1.97 -65.16
C SER A 264 -28.35 -1.82 -64.34
N ALA A 265 -28.67 -0.56 -64.03
CA ALA A 265 -29.85 0.11 -64.58
C ALA A 265 -29.61 1.62 -64.63
N ARG A 266 -29.80 2.19 -65.82
CA ARG A 266 -29.72 3.63 -66.12
C ARG A 266 -30.86 4.39 -65.45
N LYS A 267 -30.59 5.62 -65.00
CA LYS A 267 -31.31 6.83 -65.44
C LYS A 267 -30.52 8.09 -65.04
N SER A 268 -30.38 8.98 -66.02
CA SER A 268 -29.86 10.34 -65.95
C SER A 268 -30.67 11.17 -64.91
N TRP A 269 -30.21 12.30 -64.38
CA TRP A 269 -30.12 13.60 -65.07
C TRP A 269 -29.21 14.57 -64.29
N GLU A 270 -28.38 15.26 -65.08
CA GLU A 270 -27.98 16.67 -64.99
C GLU A 270 -26.97 17.25 -63.99
N ARG A 271 -26.26 18.22 -64.56
CA ARG A 271 -25.05 18.91 -64.16
C ARG A 271 -25.38 20.27 -63.55
N GLN A 272 -24.55 20.72 -62.62
CA GLN A 272 -23.96 22.08 -62.53
C GLN A 272 -23.05 22.05 -61.27
N LYS A 273 -21.71 22.07 -61.30
CA LYS A 273 -20.77 23.18 -61.63
C LYS A 273 -21.33 24.54 -61.18
N PHE A 274 -20.68 25.38 -60.37
CA PHE A 274 -19.26 25.57 -60.05
C PHE A 274 -19.15 26.64 -58.91
N ILE A 275 -17.92 26.83 -58.35
CA ILE A 275 -17.36 28.08 -57.75
C ILE A 275 -17.91 28.50 -56.35
N SER A 276 -17.18 28.33 -55.24
CA SER A 276 -16.08 29.16 -54.67
C SER A 276 -16.42 30.66 -54.57
N SER A 277 -16.47 31.31 -53.41
CA SER A 277 -15.30 31.81 -52.68
C SER A 277 -15.73 32.83 -51.62
N PHE A 278 -14.96 32.85 -50.52
CA PHE A 278 -14.52 33.97 -49.66
C PHE A 278 -15.44 35.17 -49.33
N SER A 279 -15.57 35.46 -48.03
CA SER A 279 -14.94 36.61 -47.30
C SER A 279 -15.57 36.71 -45.89
N VAL A 280 -14.78 36.58 -44.81
CA VAL A 280 -14.20 37.64 -43.97
C VAL A 280 -15.21 38.66 -43.42
N SER A 281 -15.40 38.62 -42.12
CA SER A 281 -15.40 39.76 -41.18
C SER A 281 -15.04 39.24 -39.79
#